data_AF-A0A7C6FBS6-F1
#
_entry.id   AF-A0A7C6FBS6-F1
#
_cell.length_a   1.000
_cell.length_b   1.000
_cell.length_c   1.000
_cell.angle_alpha   90.00
_cell.angle_beta   90.00
_cell.angle_gamma   90.00
#
_symmetry.space_group_name_H-M   'P 1'
#
loop_
_entity.id
_entity.type
_entity.pdbx_description
1 polymer ?
#
loop_
_entity_poly.entity_id
_entity_poly.type
_entity_poly.pdbx_seq_one_letter_code
_entity_poly.pdbx_strand_id
1 'polypeptide(L)'
;MASPREGSLDAPTRHPVEWKSGSFWDKSDLFAEMERVFDICHGCRRCVSLCNAFPTLFDLVDESETMEVDGVAKEDYWKVVDHCYLCDLCFLTKCPYVPPHEWNVDFPHLMLRAKAVHFREKGASFRNKLLSSTDTVGRLAGIPIVVQVVNAVNRSDGFREILEAELG
;
A
#
# COMPACT_ATOMS: atom_id res chain seq x y z
N MET A 1 -6.94 16.45 35.66
CA MET A 1 -6.64 16.44 34.21
C MET A 1 -6.99 15.05 33.71
N ALA A 2 -7.83 14.93 32.68
CA ALA A 2 -8.15 13.61 32.13
C ALA A 2 -6.87 12.99 31.58
N SER A 3 -6.60 11.73 31.92
CA SER A 3 -5.46 10.99 31.38
C SER A 3 -5.56 10.95 29.85
N PRO A 4 -4.46 11.08 29.09
CA PRO A 4 -4.48 10.93 27.64
C PRO A 4 -5.14 9.60 27.29
N ARG A 5 -6.23 9.66 26.52
CA ARG A 5 -6.90 8.46 26.01
C ARG A 5 -6.19 7.99 24.75
N GLU A 6 -6.10 6.68 24.58
CA GLU A 6 -5.54 6.07 23.38
C GLU A 6 -6.39 6.45 22.16
N GLY A 7 -5.76 6.92 21.07
CA GLY A 7 -6.46 7.48 19.91
C GLY A 7 -7.40 6.49 19.20
N SER A 8 -7.16 5.18 19.29
CA SER A 8 -7.99 4.15 18.65
C SER A 8 -9.33 3.87 19.37
N LEU A 9 -9.56 4.48 20.55
CA LEU A 9 -10.74 4.22 21.38
C LEU A 9 -11.94 5.10 21.02
N ASP A 10 -11.70 6.23 20.37
CA ASP A 10 -12.71 7.16 19.88
C ASP A 10 -12.63 7.22 18.35
N ALA A 11 -13.65 7.77 17.70
CA ALA A 11 -13.60 7.98 16.25
C ALA A 11 -12.49 8.99 15.91
N PRO A 12 -11.49 8.62 15.08
CA PRO A 12 -10.39 9.52 14.77
C PRO A 12 -10.86 10.67 13.87
N THR A 13 -10.17 11.80 13.97
CA THR A 13 -10.41 12.92 13.06
C THR A 13 -9.67 12.68 11.74
N ARG A 14 -10.39 12.67 10.61
CA ARG A 14 -9.77 12.58 9.29
C ARG A 14 -9.66 13.97 8.64
N HIS A 15 -8.44 14.35 8.30
CA HIS A 15 -8.16 15.59 7.59
C HIS A 15 -8.36 15.44 6.08
N PRO A 16 -8.85 16.46 5.37
CA PRO A 16 -8.92 16.46 3.91
C PRO A 16 -7.55 16.23 3.25
N VAL A 17 -7.56 15.57 2.09
CA VAL A 17 -6.36 15.39 1.28
C VAL A 17 -6.01 16.69 0.56
N GLU A 18 -4.86 17.28 0.87
CA GLU A 18 -4.42 18.57 0.33
C GLU A 18 -3.76 18.46 -1.06
N TRP A 19 -4.33 17.65 -1.97
CA TRP A 19 -3.76 17.31 -3.28
C TRP A 19 -3.61 18.48 -4.26
N LYS A 20 -4.23 19.62 -3.98
CA LYS A 20 -4.11 20.84 -4.79
C LYS A 20 -2.86 21.66 -4.42
N SER A 21 -2.28 21.43 -3.25
CA SER A 21 -1.07 22.11 -2.80
C SER A 21 0.16 21.59 -3.54
N GLY A 22 1.16 22.45 -3.76
CA GLY A 22 2.44 22.04 -4.33
C GLY A 22 3.24 21.11 -3.40
N SER A 23 3.10 21.28 -2.08
CA SER A 23 3.79 20.48 -1.07
C SER A 23 3.34 19.03 -1.06
N PHE A 24 2.04 18.75 -1.28
CA PHE A 24 1.52 17.37 -1.38
C PHE A 24 2.30 16.50 -2.38
N TRP A 25 2.81 17.16 -3.41
CA TRP A 25 3.50 16.57 -4.54
C TRP A 25 5.02 16.56 -4.41
N ASP A 26 5.56 17.14 -3.34
CA ASP A 26 6.99 17.17 -3.07
C ASP A 26 7.46 15.82 -2.53
N LYS A 27 8.52 15.29 -3.16
CA LYS A 27 9.07 13.98 -2.82
C LYS A 27 9.86 13.98 -1.52
N SER A 28 10.67 15.01 -1.30
CA SER A 28 11.47 15.12 -0.08
C SER A 28 10.57 15.17 1.15
N ASP A 29 9.51 15.97 1.10
CA ASP A 29 8.51 16.08 2.17
C ASP A 29 7.73 14.77 2.35
N LEU A 30 7.38 14.08 1.25
CA LEU A 30 6.77 12.75 1.32
C LEU A 30 7.69 11.76 2.05
N PHE A 31 8.96 11.65 1.65
CA PHE A 31 9.89 10.70 2.26
C PHE A 31 10.18 11.03 3.72
N ALA A 32 10.28 12.32 4.09
CA ALA A 32 10.46 12.73 5.47
C ALA A 32 9.25 12.33 6.34
N GLU A 33 8.03 12.49 5.82
CA GLU A 33 6.83 12.06 6.53
C GLU A 33 6.70 10.53 6.60
N MET A 34 7.13 9.82 5.55
CA MET A 34 7.22 8.36 5.58
C MET A 34 8.19 7.87 6.65
N GLU A 35 9.39 8.45 6.70
CA GLU A 35 10.41 8.14 7.70
C GLU A 35 9.87 8.36 9.13
N ARG A 36 9.23 9.52 9.39
CA ARG A 36 8.59 9.82 10.68
C ARG A 36 7.50 8.81 11.06
N VAL A 37 6.59 8.49 10.14
CA VAL A 37 5.47 7.56 10.42
C VAL A 37 5.98 6.14 10.57
N PHE A 38 6.98 5.73 9.78
CA PHE A 38 7.57 4.40 9.84
C PHE A 38 8.32 4.18 11.15
N ASP A 39 9.03 5.20 11.65
CA ASP A 39 9.68 5.18 12.96
C ASP A 39 8.67 4.96 14.09
N ILE A 40 7.57 5.71 14.09
CA ILE A 40 6.46 5.51 15.03
C ILE A 40 5.83 4.11 14.92
N CYS A 41 5.68 3.60 13.69
CA CYS A 41 5.14 2.26 13.46
C CYS A 41 6.08 1.18 13.98
N HIS A 42 7.38 1.31 13.73
CA HIS A 42 8.42 0.41 14.21
C HIS A 42 8.48 0.39 15.74
N GLY A 43 8.34 1.54 16.40
CA GLY A 43 8.34 1.63 17.85
C GLY A 43 7.17 0.91 18.54
N CYS A 44 5.99 0.80 17.90
CA CYS A 44 4.82 0.17 18.52
C CYS A 44 4.46 -1.22 17.97
N ARG A 45 4.76 -1.51 16.70
CA ARG A 45 4.47 -2.75 15.94
C ARG A 45 3.05 -3.34 16.03
N ARG A 46 2.07 -2.60 16.56
CA ARG A 46 0.69 -3.09 16.83
C ARG A 46 -0.09 -3.53 15.58
N CYS A 47 0.31 -3.07 14.40
CA CYS A 47 -0.43 -3.30 13.16
C CYS A 47 0.04 -4.53 12.37
N VAL A 48 1.03 -5.28 12.88
CA VAL A 48 1.68 -6.42 12.18
C VAL A 48 0.71 -7.43 11.56
N SER A 49 -0.44 -7.67 12.20
CA SER A 49 -1.41 -8.68 11.77
C SER A 49 -2.50 -8.17 10.82
N LEU A 50 -2.48 -6.89 10.43
CA LEU A 50 -3.58 -6.30 9.64
C LEU A 50 -3.40 -6.43 8.13
N CYS A 51 -2.20 -6.18 7.62
CA CYS A 51 -1.86 -6.32 6.20
C CYS A 51 -0.34 -6.44 6.04
N ASN A 52 0.12 -6.84 4.85
CA ASN A 52 1.53 -7.07 4.57
C ASN A 52 2.40 -5.80 4.61
N ALA A 53 1.83 -4.59 4.64
CA ALA A 53 2.63 -3.37 4.71
C ALA A 53 3.49 -3.32 5.98
N PHE A 54 2.94 -3.77 7.11
CA PHE A 54 3.62 -3.70 8.40
C PHE A 54 4.69 -4.78 8.58
N PRO A 55 4.45 -6.09 8.30
CA PRO A 55 5.52 -7.07 8.23
C PRO A 55 6.65 -6.63 7.29
N THR A 56 6.34 -6.19 6.06
CA THR A 56 7.37 -5.71 5.13
C THR A 56 8.18 -4.54 5.71
N LEU A 57 7.53 -3.57 6.36
CA LEU A 57 8.24 -2.48 7.02
C LEU A 57 9.17 -3.00 8.13
N PHE A 58 8.68 -3.91 8.96
CA PHE A 58 9.44 -4.41 10.10
C PHE A 58 10.60 -5.30 9.67
N ASP A 59 10.41 -6.15 8.65
CA ASP A 59 11.47 -6.96 8.06
C ASP A 59 12.57 -6.05 7.47
N LEU A 60 12.20 -5.00 6.73
CA LEU A 60 13.17 -4.04 6.19
C LEU A 60 14.00 -3.38 7.29
N VAL A 61 13.38 -3.04 8.43
CA VAL A 61 14.10 -2.44 9.55
C VAL A 61 14.95 -3.49 10.27
N ASP A 62 14.42 -4.67 10.57
CA ASP A 62 15.11 -5.73 11.30
C ASP A 62 16.31 -6.29 10.52
N GLU A 63 16.27 -6.23 9.18
CA GLU A 63 17.37 -6.63 8.28
C GLU A 63 18.36 -5.49 7.97
N SER A 64 18.10 -4.26 8.45
CA SER A 64 18.97 -3.10 8.24
C SER A 64 20.19 -3.09 9.16
N GLU A 65 21.24 -2.35 8.79
CA GLU A 65 22.49 -2.28 9.57
C GLU A 65 22.29 -1.65 10.97
N THR A 66 21.39 -0.68 11.09
CA THR A 66 21.13 0.03 12.35
C THR A 66 20.01 -0.62 13.18
N MET A 67 19.23 -1.52 12.57
CA MET A 67 17.96 -2.02 13.10
C MET A 67 16.93 -0.92 13.39
N GLU A 68 17.09 0.23 12.75
CA GLU A 68 16.23 1.41 12.86
C GLU A 68 15.82 1.90 11.45
N VAL A 69 14.82 2.77 11.37
CA VAL A 69 14.29 3.24 10.07
C VAL A 69 15.32 4.02 9.24
N ASP A 70 16.34 4.61 9.89
CA ASP A 70 17.45 5.32 9.23
C ASP A 70 18.39 4.40 8.45
N GLY A 71 18.41 3.10 8.77
CA GLY A 71 19.16 2.07 8.06
C GLY A 71 18.46 1.53 6.82
N VAL A 72 17.18 1.91 6.60
CA VAL A 72 16.38 1.43 5.47
C VAL A 72 16.55 2.35 4.26
N ALA A 73 16.89 1.78 3.11
CA ALA A 73 16.97 2.52 1.86
C ALA A 73 15.61 3.15 1.50
N LYS A 74 15.59 4.43 1.12
CA LYS A 74 14.35 5.16 0.80
C LYS A 74 13.61 4.54 -0.39
N GLU A 75 14.34 3.90 -1.30
CA GLU A 75 13.77 3.15 -2.43
C GLU A 75 12.93 1.96 -1.97
N ASP A 76 13.24 1.37 -0.82
CA ASP A 76 12.53 0.21 -0.29
C ASP A 76 11.22 0.58 0.41
N TYR A 77 11.00 1.86 0.71
CA TYR A 77 9.72 2.33 1.24
C TYR A 77 8.56 2.03 0.27
N TRP A 78 8.83 1.94 -1.04
CA TRP A 78 7.83 1.56 -2.03
C TRP A 78 7.29 0.15 -1.82
N LYS A 79 8.10 -0.78 -1.30
CA LYS A 79 7.64 -2.15 -0.95
C LYS A 79 6.53 -2.09 0.10
N VAL A 80 6.66 -1.21 1.10
CA VAL A 80 5.64 -0.96 2.13
C VAL A 80 4.39 -0.33 1.52
N VAL A 81 4.57 0.67 0.65
CA VAL A 81 3.47 1.35 -0.06
C VAL A 81 2.64 0.36 -0.86
N ASP A 82 3.27 -0.55 -1.59
CA ASP A 82 2.59 -1.52 -2.45
C ASP A 82 1.69 -2.48 -1.68
N HIS A 83 2.05 -2.82 -0.44
CA HIS A 83 1.23 -3.67 0.43
C HIS A 83 0.16 -2.91 1.23
N CYS A 84 0.04 -1.59 1.08
CA CYS A 84 -1.09 -0.83 1.62
C CYS A 84 -2.29 -0.83 0.66
N TYR A 85 -3.41 -1.37 1.11
CA TYR A 85 -4.66 -1.47 0.35
C TYR A 85 -5.69 -0.37 0.67
N LEU A 86 -5.31 0.65 1.45
CA LEU A 86 -6.17 1.80 1.79
C LEU A 86 -7.52 1.42 2.44
N CYS A 87 -7.53 0.38 3.28
CA CYS A 87 -8.74 -0.10 3.96
C CYS A 87 -9.06 0.61 5.29
N ASP A 88 -8.19 1.51 5.73
CA ASP A 88 -8.29 2.28 6.99
C ASP A 88 -8.33 1.46 8.30
N LEU A 89 -8.18 0.14 8.27
CA LEU A 89 -8.29 -0.69 9.48
C LEU A 89 -7.24 -0.35 10.54
N CYS A 90 -6.00 -0.06 10.13
CA CYS A 90 -4.93 0.35 11.04
C CYS A 90 -5.24 1.70 11.71
N PHE A 91 -5.77 2.66 10.96
CA PHE A 91 -6.15 3.97 11.42
C PHE A 91 -7.36 3.92 12.36
N LEU A 92 -8.40 3.17 12.01
CA LEU A 92 -9.65 3.16 12.77
C LEU A 92 -9.61 2.30 14.03
N THR A 93 -8.77 1.26 14.10
CA THR A 93 -8.95 0.21 15.12
C THR A 93 -7.69 -0.20 15.89
N LYS A 94 -6.49 0.22 15.45
CA LYS A 94 -5.23 -0.25 16.08
C LYS A 94 -4.27 0.86 16.48
N CYS A 95 -4.18 1.92 15.68
CA CYS A 95 -3.18 2.95 15.88
C CYS A 95 -3.55 3.82 17.10
N PRO A 96 -2.74 3.84 18.16
CA PRO A 96 -3.01 4.65 19.34
C PRO A 96 -2.72 6.15 19.13
N TYR A 97 -2.08 6.49 18.00
CA TYR A 97 -1.48 7.80 17.72
C TYR A 97 -2.21 8.57 16.62
N VAL A 98 -3.46 8.21 16.34
CA VAL A 98 -4.32 8.90 15.37
C VAL A 98 -4.80 10.26 15.90
N PRO A 99 -5.19 11.19 15.02
CA PRO A 99 -5.66 12.51 15.42
C PRO A 99 -6.88 12.39 16.37
N PRO A 100 -6.91 13.14 17.50
CA PRO A 100 -6.13 14.35 17.78
C PRO A 100 -4.81 14.14 18.55
N HIS A 101 -4.26 12.93 18.60
CA HIS A 101 -2.95 12.67 19.21
C HIS A 101 -1.88 13.57 18.57
N GLU A 102 -0.90 14.03 19.35
CA GLU A 102 0.13 14.98 18.90
C GLU A 102 0.95 14.49 17.70
N TRP A 103 1.13 13.17 17.57
CA TRP A 103 1.84 12.55 16.45
C TRP A 103 1.01 12.44 15.17
N ASN A 104 -0.31 12.64 15.25
CA ASN A 104 -1.21 12.84 14.12
C ASN A 104 -1.05 11.79 12.99
N VAL A 105 -0.97 10.50 13.35
CA VAL A 105 -0.66 9.43 12.40
C VAL A 105 -1.91 9.06 11.58
N ASP A 106 -1.85 9.29 10.26
CA ASP A 106 -2.83 8.76 9.28
C ASP A 106 -2.07 7.99 8.20
N PHE A 107 -1.72 6.74 8.53
CA PHE A 107 -0.95 5.87 7.64
C PHE A 107 -1.61 5.67 6.27
N PRO A 108 -2.92 5.36 6.16
CA PRO A 108 -3.57 5.23 4.86
C PRO A 108 -3.52 6.51 4.02
N HIS A 109 -3.68 7.69 4.64
CA HIS A 109 -3.58 8.96 3.93
C HIS A 109 -2.16 9.20 3.40
N LEU A 110 -1.13 8.90 4.19
CA LEU A 110 0.26 8.95 3.73
C LEU A 110 0.52 7.98 2.57
N MET A 111 0.01 6.74 2.64
CA MET A 111 0.15 5.76 1.57
C MET A 111 -0.60 6.19 0.29
N LEU A 112 -1.77 6.84 0.44
CA LEU A 112 -2.49 7.44 -0.69
C LEU A 112 -1.64 8.52 -1.36
N ARG A 113 -1.03 9.42 -0.58
CA ARG A 113 -0.10 10.45 -1.09
C ARG A 113 1.07 9.81 -1.84
N ALA A 114 1.69 8.77 -1.26
CA ALA A 114 2.80 8.06 -1.89
C ALA A 114 2.40 7.45 -3.24
N LYS A 115 1.27 6.74 -3.30
CA LYS A 115 0.74 6.16 -4.54
C LYS A 115 0.40 7.22 -5.59
N ALA A 116 -0.16 8.36 -5.18
CA ALA A 116 -0.47 9.47 -6.08
C ALA A 116 0.80 10.08 -6.68
N VAL A 117 1.82 10.36 -5.86
CA VAL A 117 3.12 10.87 -6.32
C VAL A 117 3.77 9.88 -7.29
N HIS A 118 3.81 8.60 -6.94
CA HIS A 118 4.37 7.55 -7.80
C HIS A 118 3.65 7.46 -9.15
N PHE A 119 2.31 7.45 -9.14
CA PHE A 119 1.50 7.41 -10.36
C PHE A 119 1.74 8.63 -11.24
N ARG A 120 1.91 9.83 -10.67
CA ARG A 120 2.17 11.03 -11.45
C ARG A 120 3.49 10.98 -12.20
N GLU A 121 4.50 10.34 -11.62
CA GLU A 121 5.85 10.28 -12.22
C GLU A 121 6.06 9.11 -13.17
N LYS A 122 5.53 7.94 -12.82
CA LYS A 122 5.74 6.70 -13.58
C LYS A 122 4.53 6.31 -14.42
N GLY A 123 3.35 6.85 -14.10
CA GLY A 123 2.09 6.39 -14.65
C GLY A 123 1.73 4.98 -14.17
N ALA A 124 0.61 4.45 -14.67
CA ALA A 124 0.30 3.03 -14.52
C ALA A 124 1.14 2.18 -15.50
N SER A 125 1.56 1.01 -15.02
CA SER A 125 2.14 -0.04 -15.86
C SER A 125 1.15 -0.48 -16.95
N PHE A 126 1.65 -1.06 -18.04
CA PHE A 126 0.80 -1.60 -19.11
C PHE A 126 -0.21 -2.61 -18.57
N ARG A 127 0.25 -3.53 -17.70
CA ARG A 127 -0.61 -4.50 -17.03
C ARG A 127 -1.76 -3.81 -16.28
N ASN A 128 -1.44 -2.81 -15.45
CA ASN A 128 -2.47 -2.12 -14.66
C ASN A 128 -3.45 -1.33 -15.55
N LYS A 129 -2.97 -0.69 -16.63
CA LYS A 129 -3.82 0.00 -17.63
C LYS A 129 -4.76 -0.97 -18.36
N LEU A 130 -4.25 -2.14 -18.74
CA LEU A 130 -5.05 -3.15 -19.42
C LEU A 130 -6.10 -3.72 -18.47
N LEU A 131 -5.70 -4.16 -17.26
CA LEU A 131 -6.61 -4.76 -16.28
C LEU A 131 -7.68 -3.79 -15.78
N SER A 132 -7.36 -2.50 -15.64
CA SER A 132 -8.34 -1.49 -15.24
C SER A 132 -9.30 -1.07 -16.36
N SER A 133 -8.95 -1.34 -17.62
CA SER A 133 -9.75 -1.03 -18.80
C SER A 133 -10.78 -2.14 -19.06
N THR A 134 -11.83 -2.19 -18.25
CA THR A 134 -12.93 -3.18 -18.35
C THR A 134 -13.53 -3.30 -19.75
N ASP A 135 -13.70 -2.19 -20.47
CA ASP A 135 -14.23 -2.21 -21.84
C ASP A 135 -13.31 -2.95 -22.81
N THR A 136 -12.02 -2.64 -22.81
CA THR A 136 -11.03 -3.29 -23.68
C THR A 136 -10.91 -4.77 -23.34
N VAL A 137 -10.83 -5.11 -22.05
CA VAL A 137 -10.77 -6.51 -21.59
C VAL A 137 -12.03 -7.26 -21.98
N GLY A 138 -13.21 -6.68 -21.75
CA GLY A 138 -14.50 -7.27 -22.11
C GLY A 138 -14.64 -7.49 -23.61
N ARG A 139 -14.22 -6.52 -24.44
CA ARG A 139 -14.20 -6.66 -25.90
C ARG A 139 -13.29 -7.80 -26.35
N LEU A 140 -12.07 -7.88 -25.83
CA LEU A 140 -11.11 -8.94 -26.16
C LEU A 140 -11.62 -10.31 -25.72
N ALA A 141 -12.14 -10.42 -24.49
CA ALA A 141 -12.71 -11.64 -23.95
C ALA A 141 -13.99 -12.07 -24.67
N GLY A 142 -14.70 -11.14 -25.32
CA GLY A 142 -15.90 -11.41 -26.12
C GLY A 142 -15.63 -11.84 -27.57
N ILE A 143 -14.38 -11.79 -28.06
CA ILE A 143 -14.06 -12.19 -29.44
C ILE A 143 -14.22 -13.71 -29.56
N PRO A 144 -15.11 -14.24 -30.43
CA PRO A 144 -15.40 -15.67 -30.49
C PRO A 144 -14.18 -16.56 -30.70
N ILE A 145 -13.24 -16.12 -31.55
CA ILE A 145 -12.00 -16.86 -31.83
C ILE A 145 -11.11 -16.91 -30.58
N VAL A 146 -10.98 -15.79 -29.85
CA VAL A 146 -10.19 -15.74 -28.61
C VAL A 146 -10.77 -16.72 -27.58
N VAL A 147 -12.10 -16.71 -27.41
CA VAL A 147 -12.79 -17.63 -26.51
C VAL A 147 -12.55 -19.09 -26.90
N GLN A 148 -12.67 -19.43 -28.18
CA GLN A 148 -12.46 -20.80 -28.66
C GLN A 148 -11.04 -21.27 -28.43
N VAL A 149 -10.04 -20.42 -28.71
CA VAL A 149 -8.63 -20.73 -28.49
C VAL A 149 -8.35 -20.92 -26.99
N VAL A 150 -8.77 -19.99 -26.14
CA VAL A 150 -8.57 -20.08 -24.68
C VAL A 150 -9.23 -21.35 -24.12
N ASN A 151 -10.45 -21.67 -24.56
CA ASN A 151 -11.14 -22.90 -24.13
C ASN A 151 -10.44 -24.17 -24.62
N ALA A 152 -9.88 -24.18 -25.83
CA ALA A 152 -9.13 -25.31 -26.35
C ALA A 152 -7.84 -25.52 -25.55
N VAL A 153 -7.11 -24.44 -25.26
CA VAL A 153 -5.87 -24.46 -24.47
C VAL A 153 -6.15 -24.94 -23.04
N ASN A 154 -7.19 -24.42 -22.39
CA ASN A 154 -7.60 -24.83 -21.03
C ASN A 154 -8.07 -26.29 -20.93
N ARG A 155 -8.39 -26.94 -22.06
CA ARG A 155 -8.75 -28.37 -22.11
C ARG A 155 -7.55 -29.28 -22.33
N SER A 156 -6.37 -28.73 -22.60
CA SER A 156 -5.15 -29.52 -22.78
C SER A 156 -4.50 -29.83 -21.43
N ASP A 157 -4.21 -31.11 -21.18
CA ASP A 157 -3.69 -31.57 -19.90
C ASP A 157 -2.29 -31.02 -19.63
N GLY A 158 -1.42 -30.96 -20.66
CA GLY A 158 -0.08 -30.38 -20.52
C GLY A 158 -0.08 -28.88 -20.20
N PHE A 159 -1.05 -28.11 -20.70
CA PHE A 159 -1.19 -26.70 -20.29
C PHE A 159 -1.64 -26.59 -18.83
N ARG A 160 -2.53 -27.48 -18.38
CA ARG A 160 -2.98 -27.49 -16.98
C ARG A 160 -1.86 -27.83 -16.02
N GLU A 161 -1.03 -28.83 -16.32
CA GLU A 161 0.13 -29.17 -15.49
C GLU A 161 1.11 -27.99 -15.35
N ILE A 162 1.40 -27.31 -16.46
CA ILE A 162 2.26 -26.11 -16.44
C ILE A 162 1.61 -24.98 -15.62
N LEU A 163 0.31 -24.77 -15.81
CA LEU A 163 -0.42 -23.73 -15.10
C LEU A 163 -0.45 -23.99 -13.59
N GLU A 164 -0.64 -25.24 -13.17
CA GLU A 164 -0.61 -25.65 -11.77
C GLU A 164 0.79 -25.50 -11.17
N ALA A 165 1.86 -25.85 -11.90
CA ALA A 165 3.23 -25.71 -11.40
C ALA A 165 3.68 -24.26 -11.17
N GLU A 166 3.16 -23.30 -11.94
CA GLU A 166 3.54 -21.88 -11.86
C GLU A 166 2.63 -21.06 -10.94
N LEU A 167 1.35 -21.44 -10.79
CA LEU A 167 0.36 -20.67 -10.03
C LEU A 167 -0.15 -21.36 -8.75
N GLY A 168 0.19 -22.63 -8.53
CA GLY A 168 -0.19 -23.42 -7.35
C GLY A 168 0.95 -23.55 -6.35
#